data_AF-A0A538RQB6-F1
#
_entry.id   AF-A0A538RQB6-F1
#
_cell.length_a   1.000
_cell.length_b   1.000
_cell.length_c   1.000
_cell.angle_alpha   90.00
_cell.angle_beta   90.00
_cell.angle_gamma   90.00
#
_symmetry.space_group_name_H-M   'P 1'
#
loop_
_entity.id
_entity.type
_entity.pdbx_description
1 polymer ?
#
loop_
_entity_poly.entity_id
_entity_poly.type
_entity_poly.pdbx_seq_one_letter_code
_entity_poly.pdbx_strand_id
1 'polypeptide(L)'
;QMTKRPFIVGGLMLLAGYVSGLIRRVERPIPCEMVAFRRHEQMRRLIAFLSHGWILSTPSRTKSFVSPRPAGESALGSTEAPNAGLLIVNADDWGRNHETTQRTLECFLCGTISSVSAMVFMEDSERAAALARERGIDAGLHLNLTTPFSAPKCPARLIGAIPLHR
;
A
#
# COMPACT_ATOMS: atom_id res chain seq x y z
N GLN A 1 21.69 7.75 44.46
CA GLN A 1 21.02 6.55 43.90
C GLN A 1 20.08 7.00 42.78
N MET A 2 20.54 6.94 41.52
CA MET A 2 19.75 7.37 40.36
C MET A 2 18.92 6.20 39.82
N THR A 3 17.62 6.26 40.03
CA THR A 3 16.59 5.30 39.61
C THR A 3 15.97 5.70 38.27
N LYS A 4 16.74 5.67 37.19
CA LYS A 4 16.17 5.69 35.82
C LYS A 4 16.83 4.60 35.00
N ARG A 5 16.03 3.63 34.55
CA ARG A 5 16.45 2.52 33.69
C ARG A 5 17.13 3.08 32.43
N PRO A 6 18.17 2.43 31.88
CA PRO A 6 19.07 3.01 30.88
C PRO A 6 18.46 3.02 29.48
N PHE A 7 17.31 3.68 29.30
CA PHE A 7 16.65 3.83 28.00
C PHE A 7 17.50 4.59 26.99
N ILE A 8 18.36 5.50 27.46
CA ILE A 8 19.27 6.28 26.62
C ILE A 8 20.35 5.37 26.00
N VAL A 9 20.86 4.39 26.76
CA VAL A 9 21.88 3.44 26.26
C VAL A 9 21.27 2.51 25.20
N GLY A 10 20.06 2.01 25.44
CA GLY A 10 19.31 1.22 24.45
C GLY A 10 19.04 2.00 23.17
N GLY A 11 18.58 3.26 23.29
CA GLY A 11 18.34 4.14 22.15
C GLY A 11 19.60 4.45 21.35
N LEU A 12 20.73 4.70 22.03
CA LEU A 12 22.02 4.94 21.39
C LEU A 12 22.54 3.70 20.63
N MET A 13 22.40 2.50 21.20
CA MET A 13 22.79 1.26 20.49
C MET A 13 21.91 1.01 19.26
N LEU A 14 20.61 1.29 19.34
CA LEU A 14 19.69 1.14 18.22
C LEU A 14 20.04 2.13 17.09
N LEU A 15 20.25 3.41 17.42
CA LEU A 15 20.67 4.44 16.46
C LEU A 15 22.02 4.07 15.81
N ALA A 16 22.99 3.60 16.59
CA ALA A 16 24.28 3.14 16.08
C ALA A 16 24.14 1.95 15.11
N GLY A 17 23.20 1.03 15.37
CA GLY A 17 22.86 -0.07 14.47
C GLY A 17 22.30 0.42 13.13
N TYR A 18 21.36 1.37 13.14
CA TYR A 18 20.80 1.97 11.92
C TYR A 18 21.85 2.75 11.12
N VAL A 19 22.68 3.56 11.79
CA VAL A 19 23.77 4.31 11.14
C VAL A 19 24.82 3.35 10.57
N SER A 20 25.18 2.30 11.29
CA SER A 20 26.06 1.25 10.80
C SER A 20 25.47 0.52 9.59
N GLY A 21 24.17 0.22 9.58
CA GLY A 21 23.47 -0.34 8.42
C GLY A 21 23.44 0.59 7.21
N LEU A 22 23.30 1.90 7.44
CA LEU A 22 23.33 2.93 6.39
C LEU A 22 24.73 3.06 5.76
N ILE A 23 25.77 3.06 6.61
CA ILE A 23 27.19 3.15 6.19
C ILE A 23 27.63 1.86 5.49
N ARG A 24 27.20 0.71 5.99
CA ARG A 24 27.60 -0.59 5.44
C ARG A 24 26.97 -0.91 4.09
N ARG A 25 26.03 -0.09 3.58
CA ARG A 25 25.31 -0.30 2.30
C ARG A 25 25.15 -1.79 2.03
N VAL A 26 24.61 -2.53 3.02
CA VAL A 26 24.46 -3.98 2.93
C VAL A 26 23.82 -4.24 1.58
N GLU A 27 24.54 -4.93 0.70
CA GLU A 27 24.12 -5.15 -0.67
C GLU A 27 22.71 -5.68 -0.59
N ARG A 28 21.74 -4.89 -1.08
CA ARG A 28 20.35 -5.30 -1.04
C ARG A 28 20.32 -6.65 -1.76
N PRO A 29 19.84 -7.74 -1.15
CA PRO A 29 19.74 -9.05 -1.79
C PRO A 29 18.55 -9.06 -2.75
N ILE A 30 18.44 -8.02 -3.57
CA ILE A 30 17.40 -7.79 -4.54
C ILE A 30 18.13 -7.69 -5.87
N PRO A 31 18.02 -8.71 -6.73
CA PRO A 31 18.72 -8.72 -8.02
C PRO A 31 18.33 -7.47 -8.83
N CYS A 32 19.29 -6.89 -9.55
CA CYS A 32 19.08 -5.70 -10.37
C CYS A 32 17.88 -5.85 -11.32
N GLU A 33 17.61 -7.08 -11.76
CA GLU A 33 16.44 -7.44 -12.57
C GLU A 33 15.11 -7.20 -11.85
N MET A 34 15.00 -7.51 -10.54
CA MET A 34 13.81 -7.22 -9.74
C MET A 34 13.63 -5.72 -9.52
N VAL A 35 14.73 -4.97 -9.37
CA VAL A 35 14.67 -3.51 -9.25
C VAL A 35 14.22 -2.89 -10.57
N ALA A 36 14.73 -3.37 -11.69
CA ALA A 36 14.34 -2.94 -13.03
C ALA A 36 12.87 -3.30 -13.32
N PHE A 37 12.45 -4.51 -12.96
CA PHE A 37 11.05 -4.96 -13.08
C PHE A 37 10.11 -4.10 -12.24
N ARG A 38 10.45 -3.86 -10.96
CA ARG A 38 9.69 -2.96 -10.07
C ARG A 38 9.60 -1.55 -10.67
N ARG A 39 10.70 -0.99 -11.17
CA ARG A 39 10.70 0.34 -11.79
C ARG A 39 9.84 0.40 -13.04
N HIS A 40 9.89 -0.62 -13.90
CA HIS A 40 9.05 -0.71 -15.11
C HIS A 40 7.58 -0.86 -14.76
N GLU A 41 7.24 -1.71 -13.79
CA GLU A 41 5.87 -1.91 -13.35
C GLU A 41 5.31 -0.64 -12.68
N GLN A 42 6.10 0.00 -11.81
CA GLN A 42 5.72 1.26 -11.17
C GLN A 42 5.55 2.39 -12.18
N MET A 43 6.41 2.50 -13.20
CA MET A 43 6.25 3.49 -14.26
C MET A 43 5.04 3.19 -15.15
N ARG A 44 4.75 1.92 -15.44
CA ARG A 44 3.52 1.55 -16.17
C ARG A 44 2.26 1.89 -15.39
N ARG A 45 2.25 1.63 -14.07
CA ARG A 45 1.15 2.02 -13.18
C ARG A 45 1.02 3.54 -13.08
N LEU A 46 2.13 4.27 -12.98
CA LEU A 46 2.17 5.73 -13.04
C LEU A 46 1.60 6.26 -14.37
N ILE A 47 2.06 5.73 -15.51
CA ILE A 47 1.60 6.15 -16.84
C ILE A 47 0.12 5.83 -17.01
N ALA A 48 -0.35 4.66 -16.59
CA ALA A 48 -1.77 4.31 -16.65
C ALA A 48 -2.61 5.24 -15.77
N PHE A 49 -2.14 5.54 -14.56
CA PHE A 49 -2.84 6.44 -13.63
C PHE A 49 -2.90 7.89 -14.15
N LEU A 50 -1.79 8.41 -14.69
CA LEU A 50 -1.72 9.74 -15.29
C LEU A 50 -2.50 9.84 -16.62
N SER A 51 -2.50 8.77 -17.41
CA SER A 51 -3.22 8.73 -18.70
C SER A 51 -4.73 8.58 -18.54
N HIS A 52 -5.19 7.88 -17.50
CA HIS A 52 -6.61 7.63 -17.27
C HIS A 52 -7.29 8.63 -16.34
N GLY A 53 -6.55 9.62 -15.80
CA GLY A 53 -7.12 10.74 -15.06
C GLY A 53 -8.26 10.31 -14.15
N TRP A 54 -7.97 9.52 -13.11
CA TRP A 54 -8.89 9.27 -12.00
C TRP A 54 -9.10 10.59 -11.24
N ILE A 55 -9.81 11.49 -11.91
CA ILE A 55 -10.43 12.69 -11.39
C ILE A 55 -11.34 12.20 -10.27
N LEU A 56 -11.17 12.81 -9.09
CA LEU A 56 -12.04 12.69 -7.92
C LEU A 56 -13.49 12.42 -8.34
N SER A 57 -13.89 11.16 -8.32
CA SER A 57 -15.31 10.79 -8.30
C SER A 57 -15.70 10.69 -6.83
N THR A 58 -15.79 11.85 -6.17
CA THR A 58 -16.60 11.98 -4.95
C THR A 58 -18.05 11.66 -5.34
N PRO A 59 -18.77 10.80 -4.60
CA PRO A 59 -20.16 10.52 -4.91
C PRO A 59 -21.02 11.75 -4.64
N SER A 60 -21.67 12.24 -5.71
CA SER A 60 -22.99 12.87 -5.71
C SER A 60 -23.26 13.96 -4.65
N ARG A 61 -22.96 15.22 -4.98
CA ARG A 61 -23.66 16.40 -4.43
C ARG A 61 -24.57 16.99 -5.50
N THR A 62 -25.85 16.98 -5.17
CA THR A 62 -27.06 17.49 -5.83
C THR A 62 -26.84 18.58 -6.91
N LYS A 63 -27.34 18.32 -8.12
CA LYS A 63 -27.50 19.31 -9.19
C LYS A 63 -28.53 20.37 -8.76
N SER A 64 -28.07 21.54 -8.33
CA SER A 64 -28.87 22.77 -8.39
C SER A 64 -28.40 23.59 -9.59
N PHE A 65 -29.26 23.60 -10.60
CA PHE A 65 -29.18 24.34 -11.85
C PHE A 65 -29.17 25.85 -11.59
N VAL A 66 -28.09 26.56 -11.96
CA VAL A 66 -28.12 28.00 -12.27
C VAL A 66 -27.14 28.29 -13.41
N SER A 67 -27.65 28.95 -14.44
CA SER A 67 -26.99 29.64 -15.56
C SER A 67 -27.62 31.05 -15.57
N PRO A 68 -26.95 32.17 -15.96
CA PRO A 68 -26.21 32.29 -17.23
C PRO A 68 -24.96 33.21 -17.31
N ARG A 69 -24.15 32.92 -18.35
CA ARG A 69 -23.26 33.71 -19.27
C ARG A 69 -23.18 35.27 -19.18
N PRO A 70 -22.27 35.99 -19.90
CA PRO A 70 -21.08 35.60 -20.71
C PRO A 70 -19.81 36.53 -20.61
N ALA A 71 -18.77 36.15 -21.37
CA ALA A 71 -17.78 36.95 -22.12
C ALA A 71 -16.63 37.71 -21.42
N GLY A 72 -15.41 37.30 -21.79
CA GLY A 72 -14.26 38.19 -21.98
C GLY A 72 -13.29 38.28 -20.82
N GLU A 73 -12.20 37.50 -20.86
CA GLU A 73 -10.86 38.04 -20.62
C GLU A 73 -9.78 37.01 -20.96
N SER A 74 -8.93 37.41 -21.88
CA SER A 74 -7.65 36.82 -22.21
C SER A 74 -6.69 36.93 -21.03
N ALA A 75 -6.31 35.80 -20.45
CA ALA A 75 -5.13 35.71 -19.60
C ALA A 75 -4.29 34.51 -20.07
N LEU A 76 -3.26 34.84 -20.87
CA LEU A 76 -2.12 34.00 -21.13
C LEU A 76 -1.33 33.86 -19.81
N GLY A 77 -1.77 32.93 -18.97
CA GLY A 77 -0.99 32.44 -17.84
C GLY A 77 -0.63 31.01 -18.14
N SER A 78 0.60 30.76 -18.60
CA SER A 78 1.19 29.43 -18.56
C SER A 78 1.35 29.03 -17.09
N THR A 79 0.27 28.55 -16.50
CA THR A 79 0.30 27.88 -15.21
C THR A 79 1.07 26.59 -15.45
N GLU A 80 2.39 26.61 -15.19
CA GLU A 80 3.12 25.37 -15.01
C GLU A 80 2.35 24.60 -13.94
N ALA A 81 1.69 23.52 -14.36
CA ALA A 81 1.06 22.61 -13.44
C ALA A 81 2.18 22.17 -12.48
N PRO A 82 1.99 22.30 -11.15
CA PRO A 82 3.00 21.86 -10.21
C PRO A 82 3.37 20.42 -10.57
N ASN A 83 4.67 20.11 -10.63
CA ASN A 83 5.18 18.76 -10.81
C ASN A 83 4.62 17.88 -9.68
N ALA A 84 3.42 17.36 -9.89
CA ALA A 84 2.69 16.59 -8.92
C ALA A 84 3.38 15.23 -8.84
N GLY A 85 4.18 15.03 -7.78
CA GLY A 85 4.78 13.75 -7.49
C GLY A 85 3.69 12.70 -7.25
N LEU A 86 3.89 11.48 -7.74
CA LEU A 86 3.02 10.35 -7.41
C LEU A 86 3.44 9.77 -6.07
N LEU A 87 2.51 9.73 -5.11
CA LEU A 87 2.66 9.02 -3.85
C LEU A 87 1.75 7.79 -3.86
N ILE A 88 2.33 6.60 -3.77
CA ILE A 88 1.60 5.35 -3.57
C ILE A 88 1.57 5.07 -2.07
N VAL A 89 0.37 5.02 -1.49
CA VAL A 89 0.14 4.63 -0.10
C VAL A 89 -0.46 3.24 -0.09
N ASN A 90 0.35 2.25 0.28
CA ASN A 90 -0.06 0.84 0.30
C ASN A 90 -0.42 0.40 1.73
N ALA A 91 -1.50 -0.35 1.88
CA ALA A 91 -1.81 -1.05 3.13
C ALA A 91 -1.48 -2.55 3.03
N ASP A 92 -0.80 -3.06 4.04
CA ASP A 92 -0.45 -4.48 4.15
C ASP A 92 -1.58 -5.28 4.85
N ASP A 93 -1.41 -6.60 4.94
CA ASP A 93 -2.30 -7.53 5.65
C ASP A 93 -3.74 -7.64 5.11
N TRP A 94 -3.99 -7.25 3.85
CA TRP A 94 -5.32 -7.37 3.24
C TRP A 94 -5.74 -8.84 3.16
N GLY A 95 -6.92 -9.17 3.70
CA GLY A 95 -7.42 -10.55 3.79
C GLY A 95 -6.94 -11.35 5.00
N ARG A 96 -6.12 -10.78 5.89
CA ARG A 96 -5.62 -11.45 7.10
C ARG A 96 -6.74 -11.96 8.01
N ASN A 97 -7.68 -11.07 8.33
CA ASN A 97 -8.88 -11.32 9.13
C ASN A 97 -9.94 -10.27 8.78
N HIS A 98 -11.17 -10.50 9.24
CA HIS A 98 -12.31 -9.64 8.90
C HIS A 98 -12.09 -8.17 9.26
N GLU A 99 -11.60 -7.91 10.47
CA GLU A 99 -11.39 -6.56 10.99
C GLU A 99 -10.34 -5.79 10.18
N THR A 100 -9.18 -6.41 9.90
CA THR A 100 -8.08 -5.78 9.16
C THR A 100 -8.52 -5.43 7.74
N THR A 101 -9.20 -6.35 7.05
CA THR A 101 -9.78 -6.10 5.73
C THR A 101 -10.80 -4.97 5.78
N GLN A 102 -11.65 -4.92 6.82
CA GLN A 102 -12.68 -3.89 6.93
C GLN A 102 -12.09 -2.49 7.16
N ARG A 103 -11.11 -2.36 8.05
CA ARG A 103 -10.42 -1.08 8.30
C ARG A 103 -9.64 -0.60 7.10
N THR A 104 -8.96 -1.53 6.42
CA THR A 104 -8.25 -1.21 5.17
C THR A 104 -9.21 -0.73 4.09
N LEU A 105 -10.39 -1.35 3.99
CA LEU A 105 -11.44 -0.94 3.06
C LEU A 105 -11.95 0.46 3.38
N GLU A 106 -12.20 0.76 4.67
CA GLU A 106 -12.60 2.10 5.12
C GLU A 106 -11.55 3.14 4.70
N CYS A 107 -10.26 2.88 4.93
CA CYS A 107 -9.19 3.78 4.52
C CYS A 107 -9.13 3.99 3.00
N PHE A 108 -9.37 2.93 2.21
CA PHE A 108 -9.42 3.03 0.75
C PHE A 108 -10.62 3.88 0.30
N LEU A 109 -11.80 3.67 0.88
CA LEU A 109 -13.00 4.43 0.56
C LEU A 109 -12.88 5.91 0.97
N CYS A 110 -12.12 6.21 2.03
CA CYS A 110 -11.75 7.57 2.41
C CYS A 110 -10.64 8.18 1.52
N GLY A 111 -10.10 7.45 0.55
CA GLY A 111 -9.03 7.91 -0.33
C GLY A 111 -7.67 8.06 0.35
N THR A 112 -7.49 7.46 1.53
CA THR A 112 -6.25 7.57 2.32
C THR A 112 -5.15 6.63 1.84
N ILE A 113 -5.54 5.49 1.24
CA ILE A 113 -4.63 4.52 0.63
C ILE A 113 -4.96 4.32 -0.85
N SER A 114 -3.94 4.04 -1.66
CA SER A 114 -4.04 3.87 -3.11
C SER A 114 -3.94 2.41 -3.57
N SER A 115 -3.37 1.52 -2.75
CA SER A 115 -3.21 0.10 -3.05
C SER A 115 -3.19 -0.76 -1.79
N VAL A 116 -3.30 -2.08 -1.95
CA VAL A 116 -3.19 -3.06 -0.86
C VAL A 116 -2.24 -4.21 -1.21
N SER A 117 -1.70 -4.89 -0.20
CA SER A 117 -0.96 -6.14 -0.36
C SER A 117 -1.73 -7.30 0.30
N ALA A 118 -2.27 -8.17 -0.55
CA ALA A 118 -3.16 -9.26 -0.17
C ALA A 118 -2.41 -10.49 0.33
N MET A 119 -2.76 -10.97 1.52
CA MET A 119 -2.31 -12.23 2.05
C MET A 119 -3.22 -13.36 1.54
N VAL A 120 -2.63 -14.38 0.91
CA VAL A 120 -3.35 -15.55 0.42
C VAL A 120 -3.49 -16.61 1.51
N PHE A 121 -4.54 -17.43 1.42
CA PHE A 121 -4.83 -18.51 2.38
C PHE A 121 -4.93 -18.01 3.83
N MET A 122 -5.45 -16.81 4.00
CA MET A 122 -5.82 -16.24 5.29
C MET A 122 -7.34 -16.35 5.51
N GLU A 123 -7.75 -16.25 6.78
CA GLU A 123 -9.15 -16.35 7.24
C GLU A 123 -10.14 -15.60 6.34
N ASP A 124 -9.79 -14.37 5.94
CA ASP A 124 -10.69 -13.47 5.19
C ASP A 124 -10.24 -13.27 3.73
N SER A 125 -9.27 -14.06 3.25
CA SER A 125 -8.62 -13.84 1.94
C SER A 125 -9.58 -13.94 0.75
N GLU A 126 -10.56 -14.85 0.77
CA GLU A 126 -11.56 -14.98 -0.28
C GLU A 126 -12.48 -13.76 -0.37
N ARG A 127 -12.98 -13.29 0.79
CA ARG A 127 -13.82 -12.08 0.87
C ARG A 127 -13.04 -10.86 0.43
N ALA A 128 -11.79 -10.73 0.88
CA ALA A 128 -10.90 -9.64 0.54
C ALA A 128 -10.60 -9.61 -0.98
N ALA A 129 -10.46 -10.76 -1.63
CA ALA A 129 -10.30 -10.85 -3.09
C ALA A 129 -11.58 -10.40 -3.84
N ALA A 130 -12.76 -10.81 -3.36
CA ALA A 130 -14.03 -10.36 -3.93
C ALA A 130 -14.19 -8.85 -3.81
N LEU A 131 -13.93 -8.28 -2.63
CA LEU A 131 -13.98 -6.84 -2.37
C LEU A 131 -13.02 -6.04 -3.24
N ALA A 132 -11.77 -6.52 -3.39
CA ALA A 132 -10.79 -5.85 -4.24
C ALA A 132 -11.25 -5.80 -5.70
N ARG A 133 -11.81 -6.91 -6.21
CA ARG A 133 -12.38 -6.98 -7.57
C ARG A 133 -13.60 -6.07 -7.74
N GLU A 134 -14.53 -6.11 -6.80
CA GLU A 134 -15.78 -5.34 -6.87
C GLU A 134 -15.56 -3.83 -6.76
N ARG A 135 -14.57 -3.40 -5.96
CA ARG A 135 -14.28 -1.99 -5.70
C ARG A 135 -13.11 -1.44 -6.52
N GLY A 136 -12.48 -2.26 -7.34
CA GLY A 136 -11.33 -1.87 -8.18
C GLY A 136 -10.09 -1.48 -7.38
N ILE A 137 -9.85 -2.15 -6.24
CA ILE A 137 -8.66 -1.92 -5.41
C ILE A 137 -7.45 -2.56 -6.09
N ASP A 138 -6.37 -1.79 -6.31
CA ASP A 138 -5.09 -2.34 -6.77
C ASP A 138 -4.47 -3.20 -5.66
N ALA A 139 -4.52 -4.52 -5.85
CA ALA A 139 -4.03 -5.50 -4.89
C ALA A 139 -2.76 -6.21 -5.40
N GLY A 140 -1.64 -5.97 -4.73
CA GLY A 140 -0.41 -6.77 -4.85
C GLY A 140 -0.46 -8.03 -3.97
N LEU A 141 0.51 -8.94 -4.14
CA LEU A 141 0.62 -10.16 -3.34
C LEU A 141 1.57 -9.95 -2.15
N HIS A 142 1.10 -10.29 -0.95
CA HIS A 142 1.91 -10.38 0.26
C HIS A 142 2.34 -11.85 0.49
N LEU A 143 3.65 -12.11 0.50
CA LEU A 143 4.20 -13.45 0.70
C LEU A 143 4.38 -13.76 2.19
N ASN A 144 3.75 -14.83 2.66
CA ASN A 144 3.85 -15.27 4.04
C ASN A 144 5.04 -16.23 4.21
N LEU A 145 6.13 -15.76 4.80
CA LEU A 145 7.29 -16.61 5.14
C LEU A 145 7.35 -16.96 6.62
N THR A 146 6.83 -16.08 7.47
CA THR A 146 6.91 -16.20 8.94
C THR A 146 5.54 -16.35 9.60
N THR A 147 4.47 -16.07 8.86
CA THR A 147 3.10 -16.10 9.38
C THR A 147 2.39 -17.35 8.84
N PRO A 148 1.88 -18.26 9.70
CA PRO A 148 1.13 -19.41 9.26
C PRO A 148 -0.16 -19.01 8.52
N PHE A 149 -0.58 -19.85 7.56
CA PHE A 149 -1.86 -19.70 6.89
C PHE A 149 -3.02 -20.01 7.85
N SER A 150 -4.05 -19.18 7.84
CA SER A 150 -5.22 -19.31 8.72
C SER A 150 -6.51 -19.71 8.00
N ALA A 151 -6.50 -19.84 6.66
CA ALA A 151 -7.69 -20.22 5.91
C ALA A 151 -8.13 -21.66 6.23
N PRO A 152 -9.45 -21.91 6.39
CA PRO A 152 -9.98 -23.24 6.71
C PRO A 152 -9.76 -24.30 5.62
N LYS A 153 -9.47 -23.89 4.37
CA LYS A 153 -9.22 -24.77 3.22
C LYS A 153 -7.82 -24.53 2.63
N CYS A 154 -6.79 -24.43 3.47
CA CYS A 154 -5.43 -24.32 2.97
C CYS A 154 -4.97 -25.68 2.38
N PRO A 155 -4.41 -25.72 1.16
CA PRO A 155 -3.92 -26.97 0.58
C PRO A 155 -2.84 -27.62 1.46
N ALA A 156 -2.89 -28.94 1.65
CA ALA A 156 -1.96 -29.66 2.52
C ALA A 156 -0.47 -29.44 2.19
N ARG A 157 -0.14 -29.17 0.92
CA ARG A 157 1.23 -28.83 0.47
C ARG A 157 1.75 -27.48 1.00
N LEU A 158 0.85 -26.55 1.33
CA LEU A 158 1.18 -25.25 1.91
C LEU A 158 1.23 -25.28 3.45
N ILE A 159 0.58 -26.27 4.06
CA ILE A 159 0.63 -26.53 5.51
C ILE A 159 1.89 -27.35 5.87
N GLY A 160 2.37 -28.18 4.94
CA GLY A 160 3.50 -29.09 5.13
C GLY A 160 4.88 -28.45 5.01
N ALA A 161 5.24 -27.58 5.95
CA ALA A 161 6.65 -27.20 6.16
C ALA A 161 7.03 -26.86 7.61
N ILE A 162 6.25 -27.26 8.63
CA ILE A 162 6.76 -27.34 10.01
C ILE A 162 6.04 -28.50 10.71
N PRO A 163 6.72 -29.62 11.03
CA PRO A 163 6.20 -30.54 12.02
C PRO A 163 6.24 -29.82 13.36
N LEU A 164 5.08 -29.45 13.91
CA LEU A 164 5.03 -29.16 15.34
C LEU A 164 5.35 -30.47 16.06
N HIS A 165 6.53 -30.51 16.67
CA HIS A 165 6.89 -31.51 17.65
C HIS A 165 5.84 -31.47 18.77
N ARG A 166 5.36 -32.67 19.12
CA ARG A 166 4.45 -33.05 20.21
C ARG A 166 4.19 -32.01 21.31
#